data_AF-A0A2H9PIZ5-F1
#
_entry.id   AF-A0A2H9PIZ5-F1
#
_cell.length_a   1.000
_cell.length_b   1.000
_cell.length_c   1.000
_cell.angle_alpha   90.00
_cell.angle_beta   90.00
_cell.angle_gamma   90.00
#
_symmetry.space_group_name_H-M   'P 1'
#
loop_
_entity.id
_entity.type
_entity.pdbx_description
1 polymer ?
#
loop_
_entity_poly.entity_id
_entity_poly.type
_entity_poly.pdbx_seq_one_letter_code
_entity_poly.pdbx_strand_id
1 'polypeptide(L)'
;MGKEELKALVIKLQGDEKVRSLVEKRIEEFKEKNKEGNKPWFNELSFCLLTANSSARKGIEIQEYLSRTDGFGQMPQDKLSQVLERMGHRFFQRRAEFIVEARKHKKIKDILSEFGDEFESREWLVENIKGIVYKEASHFLRNVGYHNVAILDRHILRVLQEHGLIEIPKSLTPKKYKEIEKIVLEISNEMKVLPSEIDLYLWYSRTGEVLK
;
A
#
# COMPACT_ATOMS: atom_id res chain seq x y z
N MET A 1 -24.95 -7.95 -10.92
CA MET A 1 -23.99 -7.82 -9.81
C MET A 1 -23.09 -9.03 -9.76
N GLY A 2 -21.78 -8.82 -9.90
CA GLY A 2 -20.78 -9.88 -9.85
C GLY A 2 -19.46 -9.48 -10.50
N LYS A 3 -18.59 -10.47 -10.76
CA LYS A 3 -17.25 -10.25 -11.33
C LYS A 3 -17.30 -9.48 -12.65
N GLU A 4 -18.25 -9.80 -13.53
CA GLU A 4 -18.38 -9.16 -14.85
C GLU A 4 -18.64 -7.64 -14.79
N GLU A 5 -19.44 -7.17 -13.82
CA GLU A 5 -19.68 -5.73 -13.66
C GLU A 5 -18.43 -5.00 -13.15
N LEU A 6 -17.67 -5.63 -12.23
CA LEU A 6 -16.41 -5.06 -11.76
C LEU A 6 -15.37 -5.02 -12.88
N LYS A 7 -15.29 -6.08 -13.71
CA LYS A 7 -14.44 -6.08 -14.91
C LYS A 7 -14.84 -4.98 -15.88
N ALA A 8 -16.14 -4.80 -16.12
CA ALA A 8 -16.64 -3.73 -16.99
C ALA A 8 -16.29 -2.34 -16.46
N LEU A 9 -16.33 -2.13 -15.13
CA LEU A 9 -15.84 -0.91 -14.49
C LEU A 9 -14.35 -0.67 -14.76
N VAL A 10 -13.50 -1.69 -14.56
CA VAL A 10 -12.05 -1.57 -14.82
C VAL A 10 -11.78 -1.31 -16.30
N ILE A 11 -12.43 -2.03 -17.22
CA ILE A 11 -12.30 -1.83 -18.68
C ILE A 11 -12.72 -0.40 -19.05
N LYS A 12 -13.81 0.10 -18.50
CA LYS A 12 -14.27 1.47 -18.72
C LYS A 12 -13.21 2.50 -18.30
N LEU A 13 -12.59 2.31 -17.13
CA LEU A 13 -11.54 3.21 -16.62
C LEU A 13 -10.23 3.08 -17.40
N GLN A 14 -9.89 1.88 -17.89
CA GLN A 14 -8.77 1.67 -18.81
C GLN A 14 -8.98 2.37 -20.16
N GLY A 15 -10.24 2.48 -20.61
CA GLY A 15 -10.62 3.19 -21.83
C GLY A 15 -10.56 4.73 -21.69
N ASP A 16 -10.55 5.26 -20.47
CA ASP A 16 -10.37 6.70 -20.23
C ASP A 16 -8.87 7.04 -20.25
N GLU A 17 -8.44 7.76 -21.29
CA GLU A 17 -7.03 8.10 -21.51
C GLU A 17 -6.40 8.87 -20.33
N LYS A 18 -7.15 9.75 -19.68
CA LYS A 18 -6.67 10.50 -18.53
C LYS A 18 -6.46 9.58 -17.33
N VAL A 19 -7.39 8.67 -17.08
CA VAL A 19 -7.26 7.73 -15.95
C VAL A 19 -6.15 6.72 -16.21
N ARG A 20 -6.11 6.14 -17.41
CA ARG A 20 -5.09 5.17 -17.81
C ARG A 20 -3.69 5.76 -17.68
N SER A 21 -3.45 6.96 -18.22
CA SER A 21 -2.13 7.60 -18.13
C SER A 21 -1.68 7.89 -16.69
N LEU A 22 -2.61 8.23 -15.79
CA LEU A 22 -2.31 8.39 -14.36
C LEU A 22 -1.91 7.06 -13.72
N VAL A 23 -2.62 5.97 -14.02
CA VAL A 23 -2.31 4.62 -13.51
C VAL A 23 -0.98 4.12 -14.05
N GLU A 24 -0.75 4.19 -15.36
CA GLU A 24 0.50 3.76 -16.00
C GLU A 24 1.71 4.51 -15.42
N LYS A 25 1.60 5.84 -15.29
CA LYS A 25 2.65 6.66 -14.67
C LYS A 25 2.94 6.20 -13.24
N ARG A 26 1.89 5.95 -12.44
CA ARG A 26 2.05 5.52 -11.05
C ARG A 26 2.67 4.12 -10.94
N ILE A 27 2.30 3.20 -11.83
CA ILE A 27 2.94 1.88 -11.92
C ILE A 27 4.42 2.00 -12.28
N GLU A 28 4.78 2.89 -13.21
CA GLU A 28 6.18 3.12 -13.56
C GLU A 28 6.97 3.71 -12.38
N GLU A 29 6.39 4.65 -11.63
CA GLU A 29 6.98 5.17 -10.40
C GLU A 29 7.29 4.04 -9.38
N PHE A 30 6.43 3.03 -9.26
CA PHE A 30 6.67 1.86 -8.40
C PHE A 30 7.79 0.96 -8.94
N LYS A 31 7.85 0.75 -10.26
CA LYS A 31 8.94 -0.02 -10.89
C LYS A 31 10.29 0.66 -10.73
N GLU A 32 10.34 1.98 -10.89
CA GLU A 32 11.56 2.74 -10.63
C GLU A 32 11.97 2.67 -9.15
N LYS A 33 10.99 2.72 -8.23
CA LYS A 33 11.25 2.52 -6.80
C LYS A 33 11.90 1.17 -6.51
N ASN A 34 11.52 0.12 -7.22
CA ASN A 34 12.13 -1.20 -7.07
C ASN A 34 13.64 -1.19 -7.32
N LYS A 35 14.12 -0.38 -8.28
CA LYS A 35 15.54 -0.27 -8.64
C LYS A 35 16.37 0.50 -7.62
N GLU A 36 15.73 1.27 -6.75
CA GLU A 36 16.40 2.07 -5.72
C GLU A 36 16.99 1.23 -4.57
N GLY A 37 17.75 1.87 -3.67
CA GLY A 37 18.37 1.19 -2.53
C GLY A 37 17.45 1.05 -1.30
N ASN A 38 18.04 0.51 -0.23
CA ASN A 38 17.36 0.29 1.05
C ASN A 38 16.74 1.55 1.69
N LYS A 39 17.40 2.71 1.57
CA LYS A 39 16.91 3.96 2.18
C LYS A 39 15.55 4.39 1.59
N PRO A 40 15.37 4.48 0.26
CA PRO A 40 14.05 4.74 -0.30
C PRO A 40 12.98 3.70 0.05
N TRP A 41 13.32 2.41 0.09
CA TRP A 41 12.37 1.39 0.54
C TRP A 41 11.99 1.59 2.01
N PHE A 42 12.94 1.93 2.89
CA PHE A 42 12.63 2.22 4.29
C PHE A 42 11.75 3.47 4.45
N ASN A 43 11.94 4.48 3.60
CA ASN A 43 11.04 5.65 3.55
C ASN A 43 9.63 5.26 3.09
N GLU A 44 9.51 4.28 2.20
CA GLU A 44 8.20 3.75 1.76
C GLU A 44 7.52 2.92 2.84
N LEU A 45 8.27 2.09 3.57
CA LEU A 45 7.78 1.37 4.74
C LEU A 45 7.26 2.35 5.81
N SER A 46 8.01 3.42 6.04
CA SER A 46 7.62 4.49 6.97
C SER A 46 6.34 5.21 6.51
N PHE A 47 6.17 5.41 5.20
CA PHE A 47 4.93 5.94 4.62
C PHE A 47 3.73 5.01 4.90
N CYS A 48 3.87 3.70 4.68
CA CYS A 48 2.78 2.74 4.98
C CYS A 48 2.43 2.68 6.47
N LEU A 49 3.42 2.80 7.36
CA LEU A 49 3.18 2.94 8.81
C LEU A 49 2.35 4.20 9.14
N LEU A 50 2.60 5.31 8.45
CA LEU A 50 1.85 6.56 8.64
C LEU A 50 0.42 6.50 8.09
N THR A 51 0.23 5.87 6.92
CA THR A 51 -1.09 5.85 6.25
C THR A 51 -2.09 4.89 6.88
N ALA A 52 -1.66 4.00 7.77
CA ALA A 52 -2.57 3.20 8.58
C ALA A 52 -3.52 4.11 9.40
N ASN A 53 -4.81 4.10 9.05
CA ASN A 53 -5.86 4.96 9.61
C ASN A 53 -5.61 6.49 9.46
N SER A 54 -4.88 6.87 8.40
CA SER A 54 -4.63 8.25 8.00
C SER A 54 -4.86 8.42 6.49
N SER A 55 -4.91 9.65 5.98
CA SER A 55 -5.06 9.89 4.55
C SER A 55 -3.73 9.71 3.82
N ALA A 56 -3.78 9.18 2.60
CA ALA A 56 -2.60 9.07 1.72
C ALA A 56 -1.94 10.44 1.50
N ARG A 57 -2.74 11.50 1.28
CA ARG A 57 -2.25 12.89 1.12
C ARG A 57 -1.36 13.34 2.27
N LYS A 58 -1.81 13.15 3.52
CA LYS A 58 -1.01 13.49 4.71
C LYS A 58 0.25 12.64 4.82
N GLY A 59 0.15 11.36 4.48
CA GLY A 59 1.32 10.48 4.41
C GLY A 59 2.37 10.98 3.41
N ILE A 60 1.93 11.42 2.22
CA ILE A 60 2.80 11.97 1.17
C ILE A 60 3.49 13.25 1.66
N GLU A 61 2.74 14.20 2.21
CA GLU A 61 3.30 15.46 2.74
C GLU A 61 4.38 15.21 3.80
N ILE A 62 4.11 14.31 4.75
CA ILE A 62 5.07 13.92 5.79
C ILE A 62 6.29 13.21 5.18
N GLN A 63 6.07 12.30 4.23
CA GLN A 63 7.15 11.58 3.56
C GLN A 63 8.08 12.54 2.81
N GLU A 64 7.53 13.48 2.06
CA GLU A 64 8.29 14.51 1.34
C GLU A 64 9.12 15.38 2.27
N TYR A 65 8.56 15.77 3.42
CA TYR A 65 9.27 16.58 4.41
C TYR A 65 10.42 15.80 5.06
N LEU A 66 10.15 14.60 5.58
CA LEU A 66 11.14 13.82 6.33
C LEU A 66 12.21 13.18 5.44
N SER A 67 11.92 12.90 4.16
CA SER A 67 12.90 12.28 3.27
C SER A 67 14.06 13.22 2.88
N ARG A 68 13.87 14.55 2.98
CA ARG A 68 14.90 15.56 2.66
C ARG A 68 16.15 15.46 3.54
N THR A 69 15.98 14.97 4.77
CA THR A 69 17.05 14.90 5.79
C THR A 69 17.24 13.50 6.36
N ASP A 70 16.74 12.45 5.69
CA ASP A 70 16.71 11.08 6.23
C ASP A 70 16.02 10.99 7.61
N GLY A 71 14.97 11.79 7.81
CA GLY A 71 14.30 11.93 9.10
C GLY A 71 13.72 10.62 9.63
N PHE A 72 13.15 9.79 8.75
CA PHE A 72 12.67 8.46 9.14
C PHE A 72 13.82 7.57 9.65
N GLY A 73 14.97 7.62 8.97
CA GLY A 73 16.13 6.81 9.32
C GLY A 73 16.85 7.27 10.59
N GLN A 74 16.97 8.58 10.82
CA GLN A 74 17.93 9.10 11.81
C GLN A 74 17.32 9.90 12.95
N MET A 75 16.16 10.55 12.75
CA MET A 75 15.64 11.50 13.72
C MET A 75 15.31 10.82 15.07
N PRO A 76 15.73 11.37 16.22
CA PRO A 76 15.33 10.84 17.53
C PRO A 76 13.80 10.73 17.67
N GLN A 77 13.31 9.74 18.43
CA GLN A 77 11.88 9.43 18.51
C GLN A 77 11.02 10.61 18.97
N ASP A 78 11.50 11.35 19.97
CA ASP A 78 10.84 12.56 20.51
C ASP A 78 10.70 13.64 19.44
N LYS A 79 11.77 13.88 18.67
CA LYS A 79 11.77 14.84 17.56
C LYS A 79 10.90 14.40 16.39
N LEU A 80 10.94 13.11 16.05
CA LEU A 80 10.07 12.55 15.02
C LEU A 80 8.60 12.71 15.43
N SER A 81 8.26 12.37 16.67
CA SER A 81 6.92 12.56 17.23
C SER A 81 6.46 14.02 17.14
N GLN A 82 7.31 14.98 17.52
CA GLN A 82 7.00 16.42 17.42
C GLN A 82 6.81 16.88 15.97
N VAL A 83 7.58 16.35 15.02
CA VAL A 83 7.37 16.66 13.59
C VAL A 83 6.03 16.11 13.12
N LEU A 84 5.73 14.84 13.43
CA LEU A 84 4.46 14.21 13.06
C LEU A 84 3.25 14.95 13.66
N GLU A 85 3.36 15.41 14.91
CA GLU A 85 2.33 16.22 15.58
C GLU A 85 2.12 17.56 14.87
N ARG A 86 3.20 18.30 14.60
CA ARG A 86 3.13 19.59 13.90
C ARG A 86 2.58 19.46 12.49
N MET A 87 2.80 18.33 11.82
CA MET A 87 2.22 18.01 10.52
C MET A 87 0.80 17.40 10.63
N GLY A 88 0.20 17.42 11.82
CA GLY A 88 -1.19 17.08 12.06
C GLY A 88 -1.49 15.58 12.00
N HIS A 89 -0.51 14.71 12.25
CA HIS A 89 -0.74 13.27 12.30
C HIS A 89 -1.34 12.86 13.65
N ARG A 90 -2.59 12.40 13.68
CA ARG A 90 -3.35 12.10 14.92
C ARG A 90 -2.67 11.11 15.88
N PHE A 91 -1.93 10.14 15.34
CA PHE A 91 -1.24 9.09 16.13
C PHE A 91 0.28 9.31 16.20
N PHE A 92 0.72 10.56 16.26
CA PHE A 92 2.12 10.97 16.14
C PHE A 92 3.08 10.17 17.06
N GLN A 93 2.75 10.00 18.33
CA GLN A 93 3.59 9.26 19.29
C GLN A 93 3.78 7.80 18.86
N ARG A 94 2.68 7.10 18.59
CA ARG A 94 2.70 5.67 18.23
C ARG A 94 3.37 5.43 16.88
N ARG A 95 3.18 6.32 15.91
CA ARG A 95 3.86 6.22 14.61
C ARG A 95 5.34 6.49 14.71
N ALA A 96 5.77 7.46 15.51
CA ALA A 96 7.19 7.69 15.77
C ALA A 96 7.85 6.46 16.42
N GLU A 97 7.20 5.85 17.42
CA GLU A 97 7.66 4.59 18.03
C GLU A 97 7.83 3.48 17.00
N PHE A 98 6.81 3.22 16.16
CA PHE A 98 6.88 2.17 15.14
C PHE A 98 7.96 2.40 14.11
N ILE A 99 8.12 3.62 13.62
CA ILE A 99 9.15 3.96 12.64
C ILE A 99 10.55 3.77 13.24
N VAL A 100 10.76 4.20 14.49
CA VAL A 100 12.05 4.05 15.17
C VAL A 100 12.36 2.59 15.43
N GLU A 101 11.38 1.81 15.89
CA GLU A 101 11.52 0.36 16.08
C GLU A 101 11.86 -0.37 14.78
N ALA A 102 11.24 0.03 13.66
CA ALA A 102 11.49 -0.53 12.34
C ALA A 102 12.92 -0.29 11.82
N ARG A 103 13.70 0.63 12.42
CA ARG A 103 15.07 0.93 11.98
C ARG A 103 16.02 -0.26 12.06
N LYS A 104 15.72 -1.25 12.91
CA LYS A 104 16.47 -2.52 12.93
C LYS A 104 16.42 -3.26 11.58
N HIS A 105 15.42 -2.93 10.75
CA HIS A 105 15.22 -3.44 9.39
C HIS A 105 15.46 -2.37 8.32
N LYS A 106 16.35 -1.39 8.54
CA LYS A 106 16.71 -0.38 7.53
C LYS A 106 17.17 -0.98 6.20
N LYS A 107 17.74 -2.19 6.22
CA LYS A 107 18.11 -2.97 5.03
C LYS A 107 16.93 -3.78 4.47
N ILE A 108 15.74 -3.20 4.44
CA ILE A 108 14.51 -3.92 4.11
C ILE A 108 14.51 -4.50 2.69
N LYS A 109 15.14 -3.82 1.72
CA LYS A 109 15.25 -4.34 0.35
C LYS A 109 16.10 -5.60 0.32
N ASP A 110 17.25 -5.58 1.00
CA ASP A 110 18.15 -6.74 1.05
C ASP A 110 17.43 -7.93 1.69
N ILE A 111 16.77 -7.70 2.83
CA ILE A 111 16.00 -8.72 3.55
C ILE A 111 14.91 -9.32 2.66
N LEU A 112 14.12 -8.48 1.99
CA LEU A 112 12.99 -8.97 1.20
C LEU A 112 13.40 -9.63 -0.12
N SER A 113 14.60 -9.33 -0.62
CA SER A 113 15.15 -9.96 -1.82
C SER A 113 15.58 -11.42 -1.59
N GLU A 114 15.63 -11.88 -0.34
CA GLU A 114 15.95 -13.27 0.01
C GLU A 114 14.75 -14.22 -0.09
N PHE A 115 13.52 -13.70 -0.15
CA PHE A 115 12.31 -14.52 -0.27
C PHE A 115 12.02 -14.88 -1.73
N GLY A 116 11.35 -16.02 -1.93
CA GLY A 116 11.03 -16.52 -3.27
C GLY A 116 9.94 -15.71 -3.97
N ASP A 117 9.02 -15.14 -3.20
CA ASP A 117 7.94 -14.31 -3.72
C ASP A 117 7.46 -13.20 -2.75
N GLU A 118 6.56 -12.37 -3.26
CA GLU A 118 5.95 -11.27 -2.53
C GLU A 118 4.94 -11.72 -1.45
N PHE A 119 4.41 -12.94 -1.53
CA PHE A 119 3.55 -13.48 -0.48
C PHE A 119 4.39 -13.84 0.75
N GLU A 120 5.53 -14.50 0.58
CA GLU A 120 6.50 -14.77 1.63
C GLU A 120 7.05 -13.47 2.23
N SER A 121 7.42 -12.51 1.37
CA SER A 121 7.84 -11.17 1.80
C SER A 121 6.77 -10.48 2.66
N ARG A 122 5.48 -10.66 2.29
CA ARG A 122 4.35 -10.12 3.06
C ARG A 122 4.21 -10.75 4.43
N GLU A 123 4.34 -12.08 4.53
CA GLU A 123 4.28 -12.76 5.84
C GLU A 123 5.39 -12.24 6.76
N TRP A 124 6.62 -12.14 6.24
CA TRP A 124 7.74 -11.62 7.01
C TRP A 124 7.48 -10.19 7.51
N LEU A 125 6.94 -9.31 6.66
CA LEU A 125 6.61 -7.93 7.04
C LEU A 125 5.60 -7.87 8.19
N VAL A 126 4.55 -8.70 8.11
CA VAL A 126 3.48 -8.74 9.13
C VAL A 126 4.00 -9.28 10.47
N GLU A 127 4.90 -10.26 10.43
CA GLU A 127 5.47 -10.86 11.65
C GLU A 127 6.53 -9.98 12.31
N ASN A 128 7.32 -9.23 11.53
CA ASN A 128 8.53 -8.57 12.03
C ASN A 128 8.39 -7.06 12.22
N ILE A 129 7.45 -6.41 11.52
CA ILE A 129 7.28 -4.95 11.57
C ILE A 129 6.03 -4.57 12.36
N LYS A 130 6.23 -4.07 13.58
CA LYS A 130 5.15 -3.60 14.43
C LYS A 130 4.36 -2.47 13.76
N GLY A 131 3.04 -2.63 13.72
CA GLY A 131 2.13 -1.66 13.11
C GLY A 131 1.85 -1.90 11.63
N ILE A 132 2.46 -2.92 11.02
CA ILE A 132 2.12 -3.43 9.70
C ILE A 132 1.18 -4.63 9.85
N VAL A 133 0.03 -4.60 9.20
CA VAL A 133 -0.80 -5.79 8.97
C VAL A 133 -0.86 -6.08 7.47
N TYR A 134 -1.62 -7.11 7.05
CA TYR A 134 -1.67 -7.55 5.65
C TYR A 134 -1.95 -6.43 4.65
N LYS A 135 -2.82 -5.48 5.01
CA LYS A 135 -3.13 -4.33 4.15
C LYS A 135 -1.90 -3.45 3.96
N GLU A 136 -1.24 -3.04 5.03
CA GLU A 136 -0.04 -2.19 4.98
C GLU A 136 1.15 -2.92 4.35
N ALA A 137 1.29 -4.22 4.57
CA ALA A 137 2.35 -5.01 3.96
C ALA A 137 2.16 -5.13 2.45
N SER A 138 0.93 -5.45 2.00
CA SER A 138 0.60 -5.49 0.57
C SER A 138 0.75 -4.10 -0.08
N HIS A 139 0.37 -3.04 0.65
CA HIS A 139 0.54 -1.66 0.23
C HIS A 139 2.01 -1.29 0.03
N PHE A 140 2.85 -1.62 1.00
CA PHE A 140 4.29 -1.41 0.92
C PHE A 140 4.89 -2.15 -0.28
N LEU A 141 4.60 -3.46 -0.41
CA LEU A 141 5.11 -4.28 -1.50
C LEU A 141 4.72 -3.71 -2.86
N ARG A 142 3.45 -3.32 -3.04
CA ARG A 142 3.00 -2.67 -4.28
C ARG A 142 3.81 -1.41 -4.57
N ASN A 143 3.98 -0.55 -3.58
CA ASN A 143 4.66 0.74 -3.76
C ASN A 143 6.16 0.61 -4.04
N VAL A 144 6.79 -0.51 -3.69
CA VAL A 144 8.18 -0.82 -4.06
C VAL A 144 8.29 -1.70 -5.31
N GLY A 145 7.20 -1.88 -6.05
CA GLY A 145 7.20 -2.47 -7.40
C GLY A 145 6.85 -3.96 -7.47
N TYR A 146 6.30 -4.55 -6.42
CA TYR A 146 5.65 -5.86 -6.52
C TYR A 146 4.22 -5.69 -7.07
N HIS A 147 3.70 -6.71 -7.75
CA HIS A 147 2.49 -6.52 -8.56
C HIS A 147 1.38 -7.54 -8.29
N ASN A 148 1.67 -8.66 -7.62
CA ASN A 148 0.78 -9.80 -7.44
C ASN A 148 -0.01 -9.82 -6.11
N VAL A 149 0.14 -8.81 -5.25
CA VAL A 149 -0.64 -8.65 -4.01
C VAL A 149 -1.76 -7.63 -4.15
N ALA A 150 -2.90 -7.88 -3.50
CA ALA A 150 -4.02 -6.95 -3.43
C ALA A 150 -3.97 -6.11 -2.15
N ILE A 151 -4.37 -4.84 -2.23
CA ILE A 151 -4.49 -3.94 -1.07
C ILE A 151 -5.95 -3.86 -0.66
N LEU A 152 -6.35 -4.61 0.37
CA LEU A 152 -7.75 -4.68 0.80
C LEU A 152 -8.07 -3.65 1.88
N ASP A 153 -8.12 -2.39 1.47
CA ASP A 153 -8.51 -1.29 2.34
C ASP A 153 -10.05 -1.10 2.38
N ARG A 154 -10.53 -0.12 3.16
CA ARG A 154 -11.98 0.17 3.26
C ARG A 154 -12.63 0.57 1.93
N HIS A 155 -11.90 1.20 1.01
CA HIS A 155 -12.43 1.62 -0.28
C HIS A 155 -12.57 0.43 -1.22
N ILE A 156 -11.53 -0.40 -1.32
CA ILE A 156 -11.55 -1.64 -2.11
C ILE A 156 -12.61 -2.61 -1.57
N LEU A 157 -12.67 -2.84 -0.26
CA LEU A 157 -13.69 -3.71 0.34
C LEU A 157 -15.12 -3.23 0.04
N ARG A 158 -15.37 -1.92 0.03
CA ARG A 158 -16.68 -1.36 -0.35
C ARG A 158 -17.00 -1.60 -1.82
N VAL A 159 -16.03 -1.40 -2.72
CA VAL A 159 -16.23 -1.69 -4.15
C VAL A 159 -16.58 -3.15 -4.36
N LEU A 160 -15.85 -4.07 -3.72
CA LEU A 160 -16.13 -5.51 -3.82
C LEU A 160 -17.53 -5.86 -3.27
N GLN A 161 -17.94 -5.24 -2.16
CA GLN A 161 -19.28 -5.41 -1.60
C GLN A 161 -20.38 -4.86 -2.53
N GLU A 162 -20.19 -3.67 -3.09
CA GLU A 162 -21.15 -3.03 -4.01
C GLU A 162 -21.38 -3.86 -5.29
N HIS A 163 -20.39 -4.67 -5.69
CA HIS A 163 -20.51 -5.61 -6.80
C HIS A 163 -20.98 -7.01 -6.37
N GLY A 164 -21.34 -7.20 -5.10
CA GLY A 164 -21.85 -8.47 -4.57
C GLY A 164 -20.80 -9.59 -4.47
N LEU A 165 -19.51 -9.25 -4.46
CA LEU A 165 -18.42 -10.23 -4.42
C LEU A 165 -18.10 -10.70 -3.00
N ILE A 166 -18.32 -9.83 -2.01
CA ILE A 166 -18.05 -10.11 -0.60
C ILE A 166 -19.12 -9.48 0.29
N GLU A 167 -19.26 -10.02 1.49
CA GLU A 167 -19.80 -9.27 2.62
C GLU A 167 -18.63 -8.66 3.40
N ILE A 168 -18.75 -7.40 3.83
CA ILE A 168 -17.69 -6.74 4.61
C ILE A 168 -17.53 -7.51 5.94
N PRO A 169 -16.35 -8.11 6.20
CA PRO A 169 -16.16 -8.85 7.43
C PRO A 169 -16.02 -7.89 8.62
N LYS A 170 -16.44 -8.35 9.82
CA LYS A 170 -16.26 -7.59 11.07
C LYS A 170 -14.77 -7.35 11.39
N SER A 171 -13.92 -8.30 11.02
CA SER A 171 -12.47 -8.20 11.15
C SER A 171 -11.78 -8.87 9.96
N LEU A 172 -10.68 -8.28 9.52
CA LEU A 172 -9.90 -8.78 8.39
C LEU A 172 -8.73 -9.63 8.91
N THR A 173 -9.03 -10.86 9.33
CA THR A 173 -8.00 -11.82 9.76
C THR A 173 -7.11 -12.22 8.57
N PRO A 174 -5.90 -12.74 8.78
CA PRO A 174 -5.04 -13.25 7.71
C PRO A 174 -5.75 -14.20 6.73
N LYS A 175 -6.52 -15.15 7.28
CA LYS A 175 -7.34 -16.08 6.49
C LYS A 175 -8.37 -15.33 5.65
N LYS A 176 -9.10 -14.39 6.25
CA LYS A 176 -10.13 -13.62 5.55
C LYS A 176 -9.55 -12.68 4.48
N TYR A 177 -8.37 -12.12 4.75
CA TYR A 177 -7.62 -11.33 3.78
C TYR A 177 -7.29 -12.17 2.54
N LYS A 178 -6.69 -13.35 2.72
CA LYS A 178 -6.34 -14.26 1.62
C LYS A 178 -7.57 -14.75 0.85
N GLU A 179 -8.69 -15.04 1.52
CA GLU A 179 -9.95 -15.41 0.88
C GLU A 179 -10.46 -14.29 -0.07
N ILE A 180 -10.46 -13.04 0.40
CA ILE A 180 -10.94 -11.91 -0.40
C ILE A 180 -9.93 -11.55 -1.50
N GLU A 181 -8.64 -11.59 -1.19
CA GLU A 181 -7.57 -11.35 -2.15
C GLU A 181 -7.64 -12.31 -3.33
N LYS A 182 -7.92 -13.59 -3.08
CA LYS A 182 -8.09 -14.59 -4.14
C LYS A 182 -9.13 -14.16 -5.19
N ILE A 183 -10.22 -13.53 -4.77
CA ILE A 183 -11.25 -13.02 -5.69
C ILE A 183 -10.66 -11.94 -6.61
N VAL A 184 -9.87 -11.02 -6.05
CA VAL A 184 -9.20 -9.96 -6.82
C VAL A 184 -8.16 -10.55 -7.78
N LEU A 185 -7.38 -11.54 -7.34
CA LEU A 185 -6.39 -12.23 -8.16
C LEU A 185 -7.02 -13.03 -9.31
N GLU A 186 -8.17 -13.68 -9.06
CA GLU A 186 -8.94 -14.35 -10.12
C GLU A 186 -9.40 -13.35 -11.17
N ILE A 187 -9.95 -12.21 -10.76
CA ILE A 187 -10.38 -11.14 -11.69
C ILE A 187 -9.19 -10.60 -12.48
N SER A 188 -8.06 -10.35 -11.80
CA SER A 188 -6.79 -9.95 -12.42
C SER A 188 -6.36 -10.93 -13.51
N ASN A 189 -6.33 -12.22 -13.21
CA ASN A 189 -5.94 -13.27 -14.15
C ASN A 189 -6.90 -13.37 -15.35
N GLU A 190 -8.21 -13.30 -15.10
CA GLU A 190 -9.23 -13.33 -16.15
C GLU A 190 -9.12 -12.11 -17.09
N MET A 191 -8.75 -10.95 -16.57
CA MET A 191 -8.56 -9.71 -17.34
C MET A 191 -7.16 -9.55 -17.96
N LYS A 192 -6.16 -10.31 -17.50
CA LYS A 192 -4.73 -10.09 -17.80
C LYS A 192 -4.26 -8.67 -17.43
N VAL A 193 -4.71 -8.18 -16.28
CA VAL A 193 -4.35 -6.87 -15.72
C VAL A 193 -3.74 -7.09 -14.35
N LEU A 194 -2.64 -6.43 -14.00
CA LEU A 194 -1.93 -6.71 -12.74
C LEU A 194 -2.80 -6.33 -11.53
N PRO A 195 -2.75 -7.08 -10.41
CA PRO A 195 -3.45 -6.71 -9.18
C PRO A 195 -3.13 -5.29 -8.70
N SER A 196 -1.88 -4.86 -8.87
CA SER A 196 -1.45 -3.49 -8.57
C SER A 196 -2.15 -2.40 -9.40
N GLU A 197 -2.51 -2.71 -10.66
CA GLU A 197 -3.24 -1.81 -11.54
C GLU A 197 -4.73 -1.78 -11.18
N ILE A 198 -5.31 -2.97 -10.94
CA ILE A 198 -6.70 -3.09 -10.48
C ILE A 198 -6.91 -2.25 -9.22
N ASP A 199 -6.01 -2.34 -8.24
CA ASP A 199 -6.08 -1.49 -7.04
C ASP A 199 -6.22 0.00 -7.38
N LEU A 200 -5.37 0.53 -8.27
CA LEU A 200 -5.41 1.95 -8.64
C LEU A 200 -6.69 2.33 -9.36
N TYR A 201 -7.20 1.48 -10.27
CA TYR A 201 -8.48 1.73 -10.94
C TYR A 201 -9.67 1.71 -9.97
N LEU A 202 -9.72 0.71 -9.08
CA LEU A 202 -10.78 0.62 -8.08
C LEU A 202 -10.70 1.78 -7.09
N TRP A 203 -9.49 2.20 -6.70
CA TRP A 203 -9.28 3.37 -5.86
C TRP A 203 -9.76 4.66 -6.53
N TYR A 204 -9.41 4.84 -7.81
CA TYR A 204 -9.85 5.98 -8.60
C TYR A 204 -11.38 6.02 -8.70
N SER A 205 -12.04 4.87 -8.92
CA SER A 205 -13.50 4.79 -9.00
C SER A 205 -14.21 5.33 -7.75
N ARG A 206 -13.54 5.29 -6.58
CA ARG A 206 -14.07 5.73 -5.29
C ARG A 206 -13.68 7.15 -4.89
N THR A 207 -12.52 7.61 -5.35
CA THR A 207 -11.89 8.85 -4.82
C THR A 207 -11.69 9.91 -5.89
N GLY A 208 -11.72 9.55 -7.18
CA GLY A 208 -11.36 10.43 -8.29
C GLY A 208 -9.86 10.73 -8.38
N GLU A 209 -9.02 10.03 -7.61
CA GLU A 209 -7.59 10.29 -7.51
C GLU A 209 -6.78 9.02 -7.70
N VAL A 210 -5.58 9.14 -8.29
CA VAL A 210 -4.56 8.09 -8.31
C VAL A 210 -3.43 8.56 -7.39
N LEU A 211 -3.36 7.95 -6.21
CA LEU A 211 -2.31 8.21 -5.22
C LEU A 211 -1.40 6.98 -5.11
N LYS A 212 -0.81 6.76 -3.93
CA LYS A 212 0.08 5.64 -3.66
C LYS A 212 -0.28 5.01 -2.35
#